data_AF-A0A961R679-F1
#
_entry.id   AF-A0A961R679-F1
#
_cell.length_a   1.000
_cell.length_b   1.000
_cell.length_c   1.000
_cell.angle_alpha   90.00
_cell.angle_beta   90.00
_cell.angle_gamma   90.00
#
_symmetry.space_group_name_H-M   'P 1'
#
loop_
_entity.id
_entity.type
_entity.pdbx_description
1 polymer ?
#
loop_
_entity_poly.entity_id
_entity_poly.type
_entity_poly.pdbx_seq_one_letter_code
_entity_poly.pdbx_strand_id
1 'polypeptide(L)'
;MSDKEKLFEYVLRLADDHLVAGHRLSEWCGHAPMLEEDLAMPNMALVLIGQARSLYQYAGEAEGRGRSEDDLAYLRREREYLNCLLVERPNGDFAHTMLKQLWFAAFMEPYWTAVLRSTDE
;
A
#
# COMPACT_ATOMS: atom_id res chain seq x y z
N MET A 1 10.74 10.32 19.98
CA MET A 1 10.31 9.01 19.46
C MET A 1 11.40 7.99 19.74
N SER A 2 11.01 6.89 20.36
CA SER A 2 11.77 5.64 20.46
C SER A 2 12.02 5.07 19.06
N ASP A 3 13.06 4.25 18.89
CA ASP A 3 13.36 3.63 17.59
C ASP A 3 12.25 2.68 17.14
N LYS A 4 11.55 2.01 18.07
CA LYS A 4 10.34 1.22 17.77
C LYS A 4 9.19 2.08 17.25
N GLU A 5 9.02 3.29 17.78
CA GLU A 5 7.97 4.21 17.30
C GLU A 5 8.27 4.72 15.89
N LYS A 6 9.55 4.97 15.58
CA LYS A 6 9.98 5.35 14.22
C LYS A 6 9.77 4.21 13.23
N LEU A 7 10.14 2.98 13.63
CA LEU A 7 9.92 1.79 12.81
C LEU A 7 8.43 1.56 12.56
N PHE A 8 7.61 1.63 13.60
CA PHE A 8 6.16 1.53 13.48
C PHE A 8 5.61 2.54 12.47
N GLU A 9 5.93 3.83 12.63
CA GLU A 9 5.43 4.88 11.74
C GLU A 9 5.91 4.68 10.29
N TYR A 10 7.15 4.24 10.11
CA TYR A 10 7.74 3.96 8.79
C TYR A 10 7.03 2.81 8.08
N VAL A 11 6.86 1.67 8.76
CA VAL A 11 6.17 0.50 8.21
C VAL A 11 4.69 0.81 7.97
N LEU A 12 4.06 1.58 8.86
CA LEU A 12 2.67 2.01 8.72
C LEU A 12 2.45 2.86 7.47
N ARG A 13 3.32 3.83 7.17
CA ARG A 13 3.27 4.61 5.93
C ARG A 13 3.30 3.73 4.70
N LEU A 14 4.19 2.74 4.71
CA LEU A 14 4.32 1.80 3.61
C LEU A 14 3.08 0.91 3.47
N ALA A 15 2.53 0.42 4.57
CA ALA A 15 1.30 -0.38 4.57
C ALA A 15 0.11 0.43 4.01
N ASP A 16 -0.01 1.68 4.43
CA ASP A 16 -1.06 2.61 3.97
C ASP A 16 -0.96 2.84 2.46
N ASP A 17 0.25 3.04 1.93
CA ASP A 17 0.48 3.19 0.50
C ASP A 17 -0.07 2.03 -0.31
N HIS A 18 0.28 0.81 0.09
CA HIS A 18 -0.13 -0.41 -0.60
C HIS A 18 -1.64 -0.67 -0.47
N LEU A 19 -2.21 -0.45 0.73
CA LEU A 19 -3.64 -0.64 0.96
C LEU A 19 -4.46 0.31 0.08
N VAL A 20 -4.14 1.60 0.11
CA VAL A 20 -4.87 2.63 -0.64
C VAL A 20 -4.71 2.43 -2.15
N ALA A 21 -3.50 2.12 -2.63
CA ALA A 21 -3.28 1.79 -4.03
C ALA A 21 -4.04 0.54 -4.47
N GLY A 22 -4.06 -0.51 -3.65
CA GLY A 22 -4.83 -1.73 -3.90
C GLY A 22 -6.34 -1.46 -3.96
N HIS A 23 -6.88 -0.62 -3.08
CA HIS A 23 -8.28 -0.19 -3.15
C HIS A 23 -8.59 0.55 -4.44
N ARG A 24 -7.75 1.51 -4.86
CA ARG A 24 -7.94 2.23 -6.12
C ARG A 24 -7.91 1.30 -7.32
N LEU A 25 -7.01 0.32 -7.37
CA LEU A 25 -7.00 -0.66 -8.45
C LEU A 25 -8.23 -1.57 -8.44
N SER A 26 -8.74 -1.92 -7.27
CA SER A 26 -9.95 -2.75 -7.15
C SER A 26 -11.19 -2.08 -7.75
N GLU A 27 -11.26 -0.75 -7.74
CA GLU A 27 -12.35 0.02 -8.37
C GLU A 27 -12.47 -0.23 -9.89
N TRP A 28 -11.40 -0.70 -10.55
CA TRP A 28 -11.43 -1.01 -11.99
C TRP A 28 -12.09 -2.34 -12.34
N CYS A 29 -12.34 -3.21 -11.36
CA CYS A 29 -12.94 -4.53 -11.60
C CYS A 29 -14.29 -4.40 -12.31
N GLY A 30 -14.42 -4.96 -13.50
CA GLY A 30 -15.61 -4.89 -14.36
C GLY A 30 -15.72 -3.63 -15.21
N HIS A 31 -14.71 -2.75 -15.18
CA HIS A 31 -14.75 -1.42 -15.80
C HIS A 31 -13.53 -1.10 -16.68
N ALA A 32 -12.54 -2.00 -16.76
CA ALA A 32 -11.35 -1.77 -17.57
C ALA A 32 -11.65 -1.77 -19.09
N PRO A 33 -10.77 -1.18 -19.94
CA PRO A 33 -11.03 -1.04 -21.37
C PRO A 33 -11.17 -2.34 -22.15
N MET A 34 -10.42 -3.39 -21.76
CA MET A 34 -10.52 -4.74 -22.32
C MET A 34 -10.42 -5.78 -21.20
N LEU A 35 -10.73 -7.04 -21.53
CA LEU A 35 -10.79 -8.13 -20.55
C LEU A 35 -9.41 -8.43 -19.94
N GLU A 36 -8.35 -8.25 -20.71
CA GLU A 36 -6.98 -8.44 -20.27
C GLU A 36 -6.60 -7.46 -19.15
N GLU A 37 -6.90 -6.17 -19.33
CA GLU A 37 -6.72 -5.17 -18.27
C GLU A 37 -7.66 -5.44 -17.09
N ASP A 38 -8.89 -5.89 -17.35
CA ASP A 38 -9.86 -6.19 -16.28
C ASP A 38 -9.45 -7.39 -15.42
N LEU A 39 -8.62 -8.28 -15.97
CA LEU A 39 -7.96 -9.34 -15.22
C LEU A 39 -6.67 -8.84 -14.53
N ALA A 40 -5.88 -8.00 -15.21
CA ALA A 40 -4.60 -7.52 -14.70
C ALA A 40 -4.76 -6.58 -13.50
N MET A 41 -5.74 -5.67 -13.53
CA MET A 41 -5.93 -4.64 -12.51
C MET A 41 -6.29 -5.23 -11.13
N PRO A 42 -7.27 -6.14 -11.00
CA PRO A 42 -7.53 -6.83 -9.73
C PRO A 42 -6.39 -7.73 -9.28
N ASN A 43 -5.62 -8.33 -10.19
CA ASN A 43 -4.46 -9.13 -9.83
C ASN A 43 -3.36 -8.27 -9.18
N MET A 44 -3.08 -7.09 -9.75
CA MET A 44 -2.17 -6.12 -9.12
C MET A 44 -2.73 -5.63 -7.78
N ALA A 45 -4.04 -5.37 -7.69
CA ALA A 45 -4.69 -5.00 -6.44
C ALA A 45 -4.51 -6.07 -5.35
N LEU A 46 -4.67 -7.34 -5.72
CA LEU A 46 -4.50 -8.48 -4.80
C LEU A 46 -3.07 -8.56 -4.26
N VAL A 47 -2.06 -8.34 -5.10
CA VAL A 47 -0.65 -8.29 -4.67
C VAL A 47 -0.42 -7.14 -3.69
N LEU A 48 -0.90 -5.93 -4.01
CA LEU A 48 -0.74 -4.76 -3.13
C LEU A 48 -1.43 -4.96 -1.79
N ILE A 49 -2.64 -5.52 -1.77
CA ILE A 49 -3.36 -5.82 -0.52
C ILE A 49 -2.60 -6.90 0.27
N GLY A 50 -2.05 -7.93 -0.38
CA GLY A 50 -1.21 -8.94 0.29
C GLY A 50 0.06 -8.35 0.92
N GLN A 51 0.69 -7.39 0.24
CA GLN A 51 1.83 -6.64 0.79
C GLN A 51 1.41 -5.77 1.97
N ALA A 52 0.30 -5.04 1.85
CA ALA A 52 -0.23 -4.21 2.92
C ALA A 52 -0.51 -5.03 4.19
N ARG A 53 -1.10 -6.22 4.06
CA ARG A 53 -1.35 -7.15 5.18
C ARG A 53 -0.06 -7.52 5.91
N SER A 54 0.94 -7.97 5.16
CA SER A 54 2.25 -8.34 5.72
C SER A 54 2.90 -7.16 6.47
N LEU A 55 2.79 -5.96 5.90
CA LEU A 55 3.32 -4.73 6.51
C LEU A 55 2.53 -4.29 7.75
N TYR A 56 1.20 -4.36 7.75
CA TYR A 56 0.41 -4.03 8.92
C TYR A 56 0.63 -5.01 10.06
N GLN A 57 0.75 -6.31 9.76
CA GLN A 57 1.10 -7.30 10.77
C GLN A 57 2.43 -6.92 11.44
N TYR A 58 3.45 -6.58 10.64
CA TYR A 58 4.74 -6.15 11.17
C TYR A 58 4.67 -4.83 11.95
N ALA A 59 3.88 -3.86 11.48
CA ALA A 59 3.64 -2.62 12.20
C ALA A 59 2.99 -2.88 13.57
N GLY A 60 2.02 -3.80 13.66
CA GLY A 60 1.40 -4.20 14.93
C GLY A 60 2.40 -4.81 15.92
N GLU A 61 3.32 -5.64 15.42
CA GLU A 61 4.43 -6.21 16.21
C GLU A 61 5.40 -5.14 16.71
N ALA A 62 5.81 -4.21 15.83
CA ALA A 62 6.70 -3.10 16.16
C ALA A 62 6.08 -2.14 17.19
N GLU A 63 4.76 -1.90 17.10
CA GLU A 63 4.04 -1.06 18.04
C GLU A 63 3.94 -1.70 19.44
N GLY A 64 3.80 -3.02 19.51
CA GLY A 64 3.74 -3.76 20.77
C GLY A 64 2.47 -3.51 21.61
N ARG A 65 1.40 -2.99 21.00
CA ARG A 65 0.12 -2.70 21.67
C ARG A 65 -0.97 -3.74 21.42
N GLY A 66 -0.66 -4.82 20.69
CA GLY A 66 -1.59 -5.91 20.40
C GLY A 66 -2.64 -5.57 19.35
N ARG A 67 -2.43 -4.53 18.52
CA ARG A 67 -3.27 -4.24 17.37
C ARG A 67 -2.95 -5.20 16.22
N SER A 68 -3.99 -5.76 15.61
CA SER A 68 -3.91 -6.63 14.43
C SER A 68 -3.81 -5.84 13.13
N GLU A 69 -3.58 -6.55 12.01
CA GLU A 69 -3.60 -5.94 10.67
C GLU A 69 -4.95 -5.26 10.36
N ASP A 70 -6.06 -5.88 10.79
CA ASP A 70 -7.41 -5.35 10.60
C ASP A 70 -7.67 -4.12 11.46
N ASP A 71 -7.14 -4.08 12.69
CA ASP A 71 -7.28 -2.89 13.56
C ASP A 71 -6.56 -1.68 12.94
N LEU A 72 -5.36 -1.91 12.38
CA LEU A 72 -4.61 -0.86 11.71
C LEU A 72 -5.26 -0.45 10.38
N ALA A 73 -5.80 -1.38 9.61
CA ALA A 73 -6.47 -1.04 8.34
C ALA A 73 -7.82 -0.34 8.57
N TYR A 74 -8.68 -0.84 9.45
CA TYR A 74 -10.10 -0.48 9.45
C TYR A 74 -10.56 0.38 10.64
N LEU A 75 -9.78 0.48 11.72
CA LEU A 75 -10.17 1.24 12.91
C LEU A 75 -9.48 2.60 13.04
N ARG A 76 -8.62 2.97 12.09
CA ARG A 76 -8.02 4.31 11.97
C ARG A 76 -8.90 5.24 11.15
N ARG A 77 -8.94 6.52 11.54
CA ARG A 77 -9.61 7.59 10.79
C ARG A 77 -8.72 8.15 9.68
N GLU A 78 -9.31 8.96 8.80
CA GLU A 78 -8.65 9.54 7.64
C GLU A 78 -7.39 10.35 7.98
N ARG A 79 -7.36 11.01 9.16
CA ARG A 79 -6.19 11.79 9.61
C ARG A 79 -5.05 10.94 10.17
N GLU A 80 -5.31 9.65 10.40
CA GLU A 80 -4.34 8.70 10.94
C GLU A 80 -3.71 7.85 9.82
N TYR A 81 -4.19 8.00 8.59
CA TYR A 81 -3.57 7.44 7.39
C TYR A 81 -2.40 8.31 6.94
N LEU A 82 -1.30 7.64 6.60
CA LEU A 82 -0.01 8.25 6.27
C LEU A 82 0.48 7.85 4.86
N ASN A 83 -0.42 7.38 4.01
CA ASN A 83 -0.11 7.13 2.60
C ASN A 83 0.35 8.41 1.90
N CYS A 84 1.17 8.24 0.87
CA CYS A 84 1.52 9.31 -0.04
C CYS A 84 0.28 9.77 -0.83
N LEU A 85 0.26 11.06 -1.17
CA LEU A 85 -0.88 11.67 -1.85
C LEU A 85 -1.09 11.13 -3.28
N LEU A 86 -0.10 10.43 -3.85
CA LEU A 86 -0.19 9.85 -5.18
C LEU A 86 -1.23 8.71 -5.23
N VAL A 87 -1.20 7.81 -4.24
CA VAL A 87 -2.02 6.60 -4.27
C VAL A 87 -3.50 6.85 -3.97
N GLU A 88 -3.81 7.92 -3.23
CA GLU A 88 -5.20 8.28 -2.91
C GLU A 88 -5.92 8.99 -4.07
N ARG A 89 -5.20 9.45 -5.10
CA ARG A 89 -5.83 10.16 -6.23
C ARG A 89 -6.89 9.27 -6.89
N PRO A 90 -8.04 9.84 -7.31
CA PRO A 90 -9.04 9.11 -8.08
C PRO A 90 -8.45 8.46 -9.34
N ASN A 91 -9.10 7.44 -9.89
CA ASN A 91 -8.60 6.73 -11.07
C ASN A 91 -8.65 7.57 -12.35
N GLY A 92 -9.71 8.35 -12.56
CA GLY A 92 -9.89 9.09 -13.81
C GLY A 92 -10.05 8.14 -14.99
N ASP A 93 -9.39 8.44 -16.11
CA ASP A 93 -9.29 7.52 -17.24
C ASP A 93 -8.20 6.46 -17.02
N PHE A 94 -8.16 5.48 -17.93
CA PHE A 94 -7.20 4.39 -17.83
C PHE A 94 -5.75 4.88 -17.91
N ALA A 95 -5.46 5.90 -18.73
CA ALA A 95 -4.11 6.46 -18.87
C ALA A 95 -3.64 7.14 -17.57
N HIS A 96 -4.53 7.85 -16.88
CA HIS A 96 -4.25 8.45 -15.57
C HIS A 96 -3.91 7.36 -14.56
N THR A 97 -4.67 6.25 -14.54
CA THR A 97 -4.37 5.13 -13.64
C THR A 97 -3.02 4.49 -13.96
N MET A 98 -2.73 4.24 -15.24
CA MET A 98 -1.44 3.67 -15.65
C MET A 98 -0.25 4.58 -15.28
N LEU A 99 -0.40 5.91 -15.38
CA LEU A 99 0.66 6.84 -14.97
C LEU A 99 0.91 6.79 -13.45
N LYS A 100 -0.15 6.74 -12.64
CA LYS A 100 -0.02 6.55 -11.18
C LYS A 100 0.72 5.25 -10.86
N GLN A 101 0.32 4.14 -11.50
CA GLN A 101 0.96 2.84 -11.29
C GLN A 101 2.42 2.84 -11.74
N LEU A 102 2.73 3.47 -12.87
CA LEU A 102 4.11 3.60 -13.35
C LEU A 102 4.98 4.36 -12.35
N TRP A 103 4.53 5.51 -11.85
CA TRP A 103 5.30 6.29 -10.88
C TRP A 103 5.46 5.59 -9.55
N PHE A 104 4.40 4.94 -9.07
CA PHE A 104 4.47 4.15 -7.86
C PHE A 104 5.46 2.98 -8.03
N ALA A 105 5.33 2.17 -9.08
CA ALA A 105 6.24 1.06 -9.36
C ALA A 105 7.70 1.52 -9.55
N ALA A 106 7.92 2.63 -10.25
CA ALA A 106 9.26 3.20 -10.46
C ALA A 106 9.92 3.67 -9.17
N PHE A 107 9.15 4.03 -8.14
CA PHE A 107 9.66 4.29 -6.80
C PHE A 107 9.84 3.01 -5.98
N MET A 108 8.86 2.10 -6.02
CA MET A 108 8.84 0.90 -5.19
C MET A 108 9.93 -0.11 -5.58
N GLU A 109 10.25 -0.26 -6.86
CA GLU A 109 11.30 -1.19 -7.31
C GLU A 109 12.68 -0.88 -6.70
N PRO A 110 13.23 0.34 -6.81
CA PRO A 110 14.52 0.65 -6.20
C PRO A 110 14.43 0.72 -4.68
N TYR A 111 13.28 1.15 -4.15
CA TYR A 111 13.01 1.15 -2.71
C TYR A 111 13.14 -0.26 -2.12
N TRP A 112 12.41 -1.24 -2.65
CA TRP A 112 12.46 -2.62 -2.15
C TRP A 112 13.84 -3.24 -2.32
N THR A 113 14.52 -2.94 -3.43
CA THR A 113 15.91 -3.36 -3.64
C THR A 113 16.85 -2.81 -2.57
N ALA A 114 16.66 -1.57 -2.13
CA ALA A 114 17.43 -0.98 -1.04
C ALA A 114 17.06 -1.59 0.32
N VAL A 115 15.78 -1.88 0.57
CA VAL A 115 15.29 -2.51 1.81
C VAL A 115 15.91 -3.89 2.03
N LEU A 116 16.27 -4.63 0.98
CA LEU A 116 17.02 -5.90 1.12
C LEU A 116 18.39 -5.74 1.82
N ARG A 117 18.89 -4.52 1.98
CA ARG A 117 20.12 -4.19 2.72
C ARG A 117 19.85 -3.64 4.12
N SER A 118 18.58 -3.64 4.56
CA SER A 118 18.20 -3.25 5.90
C SER A 118 18.87 -4.15 6.95
N THR A 119 19.14 -3.60 8.12
CA THR A 119 19.59 -4.36 9.30
C THR A 119 18.42 -4.87 10.15
N ASP A 120 17.21 -4.45 9.80
CA ASP A 120 15.95 -4.93 10.35
C ASP A 120 15.59 -6.26 9.65
N GLU A 121 15.46 -7.33 10.43
CA GLU A 121 15.25 -8.72 9.98
C GLU A 121 13.78 -9.01 9.68
#